data_AF-A0A2G8LGL2-F1
#
_entry.id   AF-A0A2G8LGL2-F1
#
_cell.length_a   1.000
_cell.length_b   1.000
_cell.length_c   1.000
_cell.angle_alpha   90.00
_cell.angle_beta   90.00
_cell.angle_gamma   90.00
#
_symmetry.space_group_name_H-M   'P 1'
#
loop_
_entity.id
_entity.type
_entity.pdbx_description
1 polymer ?
#
loop_
_entity_poly.entity_id
_entity_poly.type
_entity_poly.pdbx_seq_one_letter_code
_entity_poly.pdbx_strand_id
1 'polypeptide(L)'
;MWQLKYAITCVLLINLVFITYLLLYTKTIVKDHTGMFGNKNLFIPWNEPNHELVEGKASCQKRLLLFGMKQHWKEFCKFPQMPQFNQLVQFPRTFDCSNLSCSVNLTYSESIKDIRGADMVLFTDVYQWLTPDMWAWAHGNRSETQPWVLISLDSPLYASGLTPPEKFYDTSFNWIASYKSDSDVSLPFGYYEPFLQDKPLDMDLKSFVQNKTRLIAWMSSNCETLQWDRLRLVNELNEIIHVDMYGKCGEKEVPWNDRKVINSLLGNHKFYLSFENSCCDDYISEKFWRALDIGMVPIVVGASLEQYTKFAPPGSFIHVEQFPSLAALSVHITISLQTTRRNTWNIADGGKREEL
;
A
#
# COMPACT_ATOMS: atom_id res chain seq x y z
N MET A 1 -7.33 20.92 7.21
CA MET A 1 -6.07 20.16 7.18
C MET A 1 -6.38 18.70 7.44
N TRP A 2 -5.65 17.77 6.83
CA TRP A 2 -5.90 16.33 6.91
C TRP A 2 -4.64 15.61 7.42
N GLN A 3 -4.82 14.57 8.23
CA GLN A 3 -3.75 13.64 8.63
C GLN A 3 -3.63 12.53 7.60
N LEU A 4 -2.40 12.18 7.21
CA LEU A 4 -2.11 11.03 6.35
C LEU A 4 -1.80 9.81 7.22
N LYS A 5 -2.36 8.67 6.84
CA LYS A 5 -2.11 7.38 7.46
C LYS A 5 -1.83 6.38 6.35
N TYR A 6 -0.62 5.83 6.27
CA TYR A 6 -0.26 4.91 5.20
C TYR A 6 0.74 3.84 5.67
N ALA A 7 0.73 2.71 4.97
CA ALA A 7 1.54 1.54 5.26
C ALA A 7 2.81 1.51 4.39
N ILE A 8 3.97 1.26 5.00
CA ILE A 8 5.25 1.04 4.31
C ILE A 8 5.35 -0.42 3.89
N THR A 9 6.05 -0.75 2.81
CA THR A 9 6.07 -2.08 2.17
C THR A 9 6.52 -3.27 3.03
N CYS A 10 7.17 -3.06 4.19
CA CYS A 10 7.45 -4.13 5.17
C CYS A 10 6.22 -4.47 6.06
N VAL A 11 5.18 -3.64 5.99
CA VAL A 11 3.90 -3.76 6.72
C VAL A 11 3.01 -4.85 6.12
N LEU A 12 3.33 -5.46 4.97
CA LEU A 12 2.60 -6.64 4.49
C LEU A 12 2.51 -7.75 5.55
N LEU A 13 3.54 -7.95 6.38
CA LEU A 13 3.52 -8.89 7.51
C LEU A 13 2.76 -8.40 8.75
N ILE A 14 2.82 -7.10 9.05
CA ILE A 14 2.01 -6.46 10.11
C ILE A 14 0.54 -6.57 9.75
N ASN A 15 0.23 -6.30 8.48
CA ASN A 15 -1.06 -6.51 7.87
C ASN A 15 -1.43 -7.98 7.93
N LEU A 16 -0.58 -8.97 7.62
CA LEU A 16 -0.97 -10.38 7.70
C LEU A 16 -1.40 -10.83 9.12
N VAL A 17 -0.70 -10.37 10.16
CA VAL A 17 -1.08 -10.62 11.57
C VAL A 17 -2.34 -9.85 11.96
N PHE A 18 -2.47 -8.61 11.51
CA PHE A 18 -3.65 -7.77 11.74
C PHE A 18 -4.87 -8.23 10.94
N ILE A 19 -4.70 -8.74 9.73
CA ILE A 19 -5.69 -9.32 8.82
C ILE A 19 -6.19 -10.62 9.42
N THR A 20 -5.28 -11.44 9.94
CA THR A 20 -5.61 -12.63 10.73
C THR A 20 -6.53 -12.25 11.90
N TYR A 21 -6.18 -11.19 12.64
CA TYR A 21 -7.00 -10.65 13.73
C TYR A 21 -8.34 -10.08 13.23
N LEU A 22 -8.34 -9.34 12.12
CA LEU A 22 -9.53 -8.67 11.57
C LEU A 22 -10.52 -9.66 10.97
N LEU A 23 -10.05 -10.67 10.23
CA LEU A 23 -10.86 -11.75 9.66
C LEU A 23 -11.58 -12.52 10.76
N LEU A 24 -10.90 -12.78 11.88
CA LEU A 24 -11.51 -13.41 13.04
C LEU A 24 -12.53 -12.50 13.73
N TYR A 25 -12.25 -11.19 13.81
CA TYR A 25 -13.14 -10.19 14.43
C TYR A 25 -14.41 -9.94 13.60
N THR A 26 -14.29 -9.72 12.29
CA THR A 26 -15.42 -9.29 11.43
C THR A 26 -16.38 -10.42 11.11
N LYS A 27 -15.92 -11.66 10.93
CA LYS A 27 -16.78 -12.76 10.41
C LYS A 27 -17.05 -13.90 11.38
N THR A 28 -16.31 -14.02 12.49
CA THR A 28 -16.62 -15.01 13.53
C THR A 28 -17.54 -14.46 14.63
N ILE A 29 -17.67 -13.13 14.76
CA ILE A 29 -18.47 -12.49 15.83
C ILE A 29 -19.52 -11.50 15.31
N VAL A 30 -19.27 -10.70 14.26
CA VAL A 30 -20.22 -9.65 13.85
C VAL A 30 -21.09 -10.15 12.70
N LYS A 31 -22.24 -10.76 13.04
CA LYS A 31 -23.29 -11.15 12.08
C LYS A 31 -24.14 -10.00 11.55
N ASP A 32 -23.92 -8.76 12.02
CA ASP A 32 -24.73 -7.62 11.62
C ASP A 32 -24.02 -6.74 10.58
N HIS A 33 -24.62 -6.72 9.39
CA HIS A 33 -24.39 -5.74 8.37
C HIS A 33 -24.68 -4.32 8.88
N THR A 34 -23.95 -3.35 8.30
CA THR A 34 -24.18 -1.90 8.37
C THR A 34 -23.80 -1.22 9.69
N GLY A 35 -22.54 -0.81 9.83
CA GLY A 35 -22.19 0.24 10.81
C GLY A 35 -20.78 0.22 11.40
N MET A 36 -20.07 -0.92 11.40
CA MET A 36 -18.81 -1.04 12.15
C MET A 36 -17.54 -0.54 11.43
N PHE A 37 -17.58 -0.28 10.12
CA PHE A 37 -16.50 0.43 9.42
C PHE A 37 -16.52 1.96 9.66
N GLY A 38 -17.45 2.45 10.49
CA GLY A 38 -17.48 3.85 10.96
C GLY A 38 -16.41 4.19 12.00
N ASN A 39 -15.70 3.20 12.56
CA ASN A 39 -14.63 3.45 13.51
C ASN A 39 -13.26 3.49 12.80
N LYS A 40 -12.82 4.72 12.54
CA LYS A 40 -11.71 5.16 11.68
C LYS A 40 -10.28 4.84 12.17
N ASN A 41 -10.12 3.93 13.13
CA ASN A 41 -8.83 3.56 13.71
C ASN A 41 -8.39 2.16 13.25
N LEU A 42 -8.32 1.94 11.94
CA LEU A 42 -7.77 0.70 11.37
C LEU A 42 -6.23 0.75 11.20
N PHE A 43 -5.60 1.87 11.58
CA PHE A 43 -4.15 2.04 11.66
C PHE A 43 -3.76 2.40 13.09
N ILE A 44 -3.36 1.39 13.86
CA ILE A 44 -2.75 1.62 15.17
C ILE A 44 -1.42 2.34 14.94
N PRO A 45 -1.10 3.42 15.68
CA PRO A 45 0.16 4.15 15.53
C PRO A 45 1.36 3.22 15.67
N TRP A 46 2.38 3.46 14.83
CA TRP A 46 3.68 2.76 14.74
C TRP A 46 4.48 2.61 16.06
N ASN A 47 3.98 3.12 17.18
CA ASN A 47 4.71 3.29 18.45
C ASN A 47 4.23 2.37 19.58
N GLU A 48 3.42 1.34 19.35
CA GLU A 48 3.13 0.33 20.37
C GLU A 48 3.98 -0.92 20.16
N PRO A 49 5.13 -1.08 20.86
CA PRO A 49 6.09 -2.13 20.58
C PRO A 49 5.78 -3.44 21.32
N ASN A 50 4.73 -3.48 22.15
CA ASN A 50 4.57 -4.54 23.16
C ASN A 50 3.19 -5.19 23.07
N HIS A 51 2.98 -6.02 22.06
CA HIS A 51 2.11 -7.18 22.26
C HIS A 51 3.00 -8.29 22.81
N GLU A 52 3.05 -8.39 24.14
CA GLU A 52 3.73 -9.49 24.83
C GLU A 52 3.21 -10.83 24.31
N LEU A 53 4.13 -11.79 24.16
CA LEU A 53 3.78 -13.19 23.89
C LEU A 53 3.11 -13.73 25.15
N VAL A 54 1.78 -13.69 25.20
CA VAL A 54 1.00 -14.19 26.33
C VAL A 54 0.74 -15.70 26.16
N GLU A 55 0.79 -16.44 27.28
CA GLU A 55 0.40 -17.85 27.33
C GLU A 55 -1.10 -17.99 27.01
N GLY A 56 -1.39 -18.74 25.93
CA GLY A 56 -2.74 -18.84 25.36
C GLY A 56 -3.80 -19.33 26.36
N LYS A 57 -5.03 -18.79 26.25
CA LYS A 57 -6.18 -19.26 27.03
C LYS A 57 -6.45 -20.76 26.78
N ALA A 58 -6.40 -21.57 27.84
CA ALA A 58 -6.38 -23.04 27.79
C ALA A 58 -7.61 -23.76 27.17
N SER A 59 -8.73 -23.08 26.90
CA SER A 59 -9.98 -23.75 26.48
C SER A 59 -10.22 -23.80 24.97
N CYS A 60 -9.58 -22.95 24.15
CA CYS A 60 -9.80 -22.93 22.70
C CYS A 60 -8.61 -22.30 21.97
N GLN A 61 -8.14 -22.95 20.90
CA GLN A 61 -7.10 -22.42 20.01
C GLN A 61 -7.52 -22.62 18.54
N LYS A 62 -7.47 -21.54 17.74
CA LYS A 62 -7.70 -21.56 16.29
C LYS A 62 -6.37 -21.60 15.54
N ARG A 63 -6.19 -22.57 14.66
CA ARG A 63 -4.96 -22.78 13.89
C ARG A 63 -5.07 -22.12 12.52
N LEU A 64 -4.31 -21.06 12.30
CA LEU A 64 -4.27 -20.37 11.02
C LEU A 64 -2.96 -20.70 10.33
N LEU A 65 -3.04 -21.08 9.06
CA LEU A 65 -1.87 -21.37 8.24
C LEU A 65 -1.65 -20.27 7.23
N LEU A 66 -0.53 -19.59 7.35
CA LEU A 66 0.00 -18.72 6.31
C LEU A 66 0.72 -19.58 5.27
N PHE A 67 0.16 -19.64 4.07
CA PHE A 67 0.61 -20.53 3.02
C PHE A 67 1.22 -19.75 1.84
N GLY A 68 2.42 -20.16 1.44
CA GLY A 68 3.05 -19.72 0.20
C GLY A 68 3.76 -18.36 0.24
N MET A 69 4.13 -17.84 1.43
CA MET A 69 5.04 -16.69 1.48
C MET A 69 6.39 -16.99 0.81
N LYS A 70 6.93 -16.02 0.07
CA LYS A 70 8.27 -16.10 -0.52
C LYS A 70 9.39 -16.23 0.54
N GLN A 71 10.42 -17.05 0.27
CA GLN A 71 11.63 -17.08 1.12
C GLN A 71 12.34 -15.72 1.21
N HIS A 72 12.21 -14.85 0.19
CA HIS A 72 12.73 -13.48 0.24
C HIS A 72 12.18 -12.65 1.40
N TRP A 73 11.02 -12.98 2.01
CA TRP A 73 10.54 -12.30 3.22
C TRP A 73 11.45 -12.52 4.43
N LYS A 74 12.04 -13.71 4.55
CA LYS A 74 13.10 -13.98 5.53
C LYS A 74 14.35 -13.16 5.23
N GLU A 75 14.59 -12.77 3.99
CA GLU A 75 15.69 -11.88 3.59
C GLU A 75 15.33 -10.41 3.81
N PHE A 76 14.09 -10.00 3.58
CA PHE A 76 13.58 -8.65 3.82
C PHE A 76 13.67 -8.25 5.29
N CYS A 77 13.47 -9.18 6.23
CA CYS A 77 13.62 -8.88 7.66
C CYS A 77 15.09 -8.83 8.11
N LYS A 78 16.02 -9.46 7.37
CA LYS A 78 17.46 -9.40 7.66
C LYS A 78 18.09 -8.04 7.34
N PHE A 79 17.37 -7.12 6.70
CA PHE A 79 17.92 -5.80 6.40
C PHE A 79 18.22 -5.01 7.69
N PRO A 80 19.40 -4.37 7.82
CA PRO A 80 19.81 -3.64 9.02
C PRO A 80 18.85 -2.52 9.44
N GLN A 81 18.03 -2.01 8.52
CA GLN A 81 17.02 -0.99 8.78
C GLN A 81 15.69 -1.53 9.33
N MET A 82 15.52 -2.86 9.38
CA MET A 82 14.27 -3.54 9.75
C MET A 82 14.31 -4.44 11.01
N PRO A 83 15.31 -4.37 11.94
CA PRO A 83 15.43 -5.35 13.00
C PRO A 83 14.26 -5.35 13.99
N GLN A 84 13.53 -4.23 14.15
CA GLN A 84 12.32 -4.20 14.99
C GLN A 84 11.18 -5.10 14.47
N PHE A 85 11.23 -5.52 13.20
CA PHE A 85 10.22 -6.37 12.58
C PHE A 85 10.60 -7.85 12.52
N ASN A 86 11.80 -8.23 12.99
CA ASN A 86 12.26 -9.61 12.98
C ASN A 86 11.33 -10.56 13.76
N GLN A 87 10.73 -10.08 14.85
CA GLN A 87 9.78 -10.87 15.63
C GLN A 87 8.48 -11.15 14.86
N LEU A 88 8.15 -10.36 13.84
CA LEU A 88 6.92 -10.53 13.06
C LEU A 88 6.96 -11.69 12.07
N VAL A 89 8.17 -12.12 11.67
CA VAL A 89 8.40 -13.26 10.77
C VAL A 89 8.86 -14.52 11.50
N GLN A 90 8.86 -14.51 12.82
CA GLN A 90 9.10 -15.71 13.62
C GLN A 90 7.79 -16.46 13.78
N PHE A 91 7.75 -17.71 13.31
CA PHE A 91 6.61 -18.60 13.44
C PHE A 91 7.02 -19.85 14.23
N PRO A 92 6.10 -20.48 14.99
CA PRO A 92 4.68 -20.12 15.17
C PRO A 92 4.49 -18.88 16.07
N ARG A 93 3.33 -18.23 15.95
CA ARG A 93 2.91 -17.15 16.86
C ARG A 93 1.55 -17.44 17.45
N THR A 94 1.41 -17.26 18.75
CA THR A 94 0.11 -17.32 19.43
C THR A 94 -0.34 -15.92 19.82
N PHE A 95 -1.60 -15.60 19.55
CA PHE A 95 -2.23 -14.34 19.90
C PHE A 95 -3.46 -14.62 20.77
N ASP A 96 -3.54 -13.97 21.92
CA ASP A 96 -4.78 -13.92 22.68
C ASP A 96 -5.58 -12.70 22.24
N CYS A 97 -6.70 -12.93 21.57
CA CYS A 97 -7.61 -11.85 21.27
C CYS A 97 -8.48 -11.61 22.49
N SER A 98 -8.38 -10.44 23.10
CA SER A 98 -9.11 -10.04 24.30
C SER A 98 -10.62 -10.25 24.18
N ASN A 99 -11.16 -10.06 22.97
CA ASN A 99 -12.58 -10.23 22.63
C ASN A 99 -12.95 -11.64 22.11
N LEU A 100 -11.99 -12.57 21.97
CA LEU A 100 -12.27 -13.97 21.65
C LEU A 100 -12.13 -14.85 22.90
N SER A 101 -12.96 -15.87 22.96
CA SER A 101 -12.81 -16.99 23.91
C SER A 101 -11.70 -17.97 23.49
N CYS A 102 -11.01 -17.71 22.39
CA CYS A 102 -9.99 -18.56 21.79
C CYS A 102 -8.69 -17.80 21.57
N SER A 103 -7.57 -18.46 21.77
CA SER A 103 -6.27 -18.03 21.24
C SER A 103 -6.16 -18.36 19.75
N VAL A 104 -5.28 -17.67 19.05
CA VAL A 104 -5.02 -17.87 17.62
C VAL A 104 -3.57 -18.27 17.46
N ASN A 105 -3.33 -19.45 16.90
CA ASN A 105 -2.00 -19.92 16.57
C ASN A 105 -1.76 -19.80 15.07
N LEU A 106 -0.92 -18.84 14.68
CA LEU A 106 -0.51 -18.58 13.32
C LEU A 106 0.79 -19.33 13.02
N THR A 107 0.74 -20.24 12.06
CA THR A 107 1.89 -20.98 11.54
C THR A 107 2.17 -20.57 10.10
N TYR A 108 3.36 -20.91 9.62
CA TYR A 108 3.76 -20.75 8.23
C TYR A 108 4.12 -22.11 7.65
N SER A 109 3.71 -22.39 6.41
CA SER A 109 4.22 -23.54 5.67
C SER A 109 4.29 -23.31 4.17
N GLU A 110 5.23 -24.03 3.58
CA GLU A 110 5.48 -24.19 2.15
C GLU A 110 4.90 -25.51 1.61
N SER A 111 4.54 -26.43 2.51
CA SER A 111 3.99 -27.74 2.18
C SER A 111 2.49 -27.62 1.99
N ILE A 112 2.00 -27.88 0.76
CA ILE A 112 0.57 -27.91 0.48
C ILE A 112 -0.17 -28.94 1.35
N LYS A 113 0.53 -29.95 1.89
CA LYS A 113 -0.09 -30.96 2.75
C LYS A 113 -0.58 -30.40 4.08
N ASP A 114 0.02 -29.30 4.53
CA ASP A 114 -0.20 -28.75 5.86
C ASP A 114 -1.52 -28.00 5.95
N ILE A 115 -2.14 -27.67 4.81
CA ILE A 115 -3.47 -27.08 4.75
C ILE A 115 -4.50 -27.91 5.53
N ARG A 116 -4.38 -29.25 5.53
CA ARG A 116 -5.31 -30.14 6.27
C ARG A 116 -5.30 -29.92 7.79
N GLY A 117 -4.18 -29.47 8.33
CA GLY A 117 -4.01 -29.24 9.76
C GLY A 117 -4.49 -27.87 10.22
N ALA A 118 -4.91 -27.00 9.30
CA ALA A 118 -5.33 -25.64 9.61
C ALA A 118 -6.86 -25.55 9.76
N ASP A 119 -7.32 -24.64 10.61
CA ASP A 119 -8.73 -24.26 10.68
C ASP A 119 -9.06 -23.19 9.62
N MET A 120 -8.07 -22.40 9.18
CA MET A 120 -8.16 -21.43 8.08
C MET A 120 -6.81 -21.32 7.36
N VAL A 121 -6.83 -21.15 6.04
CA VAL A 121 -5.61 -20.98 5.23
C VAL A 121 -5.59 -19.60 4.59
N LEU A 122 -4.49 -18.88 4.79
CA LEU A 122 -4.23 -17.56 4.25
C LEU A 122 -3.22 -17.68 3.10
N PHE A 123 -3.66 -17.43 1.88
CA PHE A 123 -2.83 -17.45 0.68
C PHE A 123 -2.28 -16.05 0.44
N THR A 124 -0.96 -15.90 0.50
CA THR A 124 -0.30 -14.60 0.27
C THR A 124 0.93 -14.80 -0.59
N ASP A 125 1.19 -13.85 -1.49
CA ASP A 125 2.48 -13.71 -2.18
C ASP A 125 2.97 -14.96 -2.95
N VAL A 126 2.03 -15.79 -3.42
CA VAL A 126 2.34 -17.05 -4.09
C VAL A 126 2.66 -16.80 -5.56
N TYR A 127 3.84 -16.26 -5.86
CA TYR A 127 4.25 -15.98 -7.24
C TYR A 127 4.54 -17.28 -8.03
N GLN A 128 3.53 -17.76 -8.77
CA GLN A 128 3.60 -18.86 -9.73
C GLN A 128 4.09 -20.20 -9.15
N TRP A 129 4.06 -20.35 -7.83
CA TRP A 129 4.52 -21.56 -7.17
C TRP A 129 3.46 -22.66 -7.19
N LEU A 130 2.17 -22.32 -7.03
CA LEU A 130 1.13 -23.33 -7.05
C LEU A 130 0.94 -23.89 -8.46
N THR A 131 1.42 -25.12 -8.66
CA THR A 131 1.19 -25.85 -9.91
C THR A 131 -0.28 -26.27 -10.02
N PRO A 132 -0.78 -26.56 -11.24
CA PRO A 132 -2.11 -27.13 -11.41
C PRO A 132 -2.36 -28.39 -10.56
N ASP A 133 -1.34 -29.24 -10.39
CA ASP A 133 -1.42 -30.44 -9.55
C ASP A 133 -1.56 -30.09 -8.06
N MET A 134 -0.86 -29.06 -7.58
CA MET A 134 -1.02 -28.58 -6.20
C MET A 134 -2.42 -28.02 -5.97
N TRP A 135 -2.98 -27.28 -6.93
CA TRP A 135 -4.37 -26.81 -6.87
C TRP A 135 -5.37 -27.97 -6.83
N ALA A 136 -5.23 -28.95 -7.73
CA ALA A 136 -6.08 -30.13 -7.76
C ALA A 136 -5.99 -30.94 -6.46
N TRP A 137 -4.77 -31.14 -5.96
CA TRP A 137 -4.54 -31.81 -4.67
C TRP A 137 -5.20 -31.05 -3.53
N ALA A 138 -5.01 -29.73 -3.46
CA ALA A 138 -5.52 -28.92 -2.36
C ALA A 138 -7.05 -28.90 -2.32
N HIS A 139 -7.70 -28.75 -3.48
CA HIS A 139 -9.16 -28.84 -3.58
C HIS A 139 -9.71 -30.23 -3.25
N GLY A 140 -9.02 -31.30 -3.66
CA GLY A 140 -9.42 -32.68 -3.32
C GLY A 140 -9.19 -33.05 -1.86
N ASN A 141 -8.33 -32.32 -1.15
CA ASN A 141 -7.81 -32.72 0.15
C ASN A 141 -8.07 -31.73 1.29
N ARG A 142 -8.66 -30.57 1.03
CA ARG A 142 -9.12 -29.62 2.06
C ARG A 142 -10.39 -30.13 2.75
N SER A 143 -10.63 -29.66 3.97
CA SER A 143 -11.94 -29.84 4.62
C SER A 143 -12.99 -28.96 3.94
N GLU A 144 -14.20 -29.46 3.74
CA GLU A 144 -15.30 -28.75 3.06
C GLU A 144 -15.63 -27.40 3.71
N THR A 145 -15.45 -27.28 5.02
CA THR A 145 -15.76 -26.07 5.79
C THR A 145 -14.54 -25.21 6.06
N GLN A 146 -13.37 -25.53 5.49
CA GLN A 146 -12.14 -24.77 5.73
C GLN A 146 -12.14 -23.48 4.90
N PRO A 147 -12.23 -22.29 5.53
CA PRO A 147 -12.13 -21.04 4.81
C PRO A 147 -10.72 -20.83 4.25
N TRP A 148 -10.66 -20.47 2.99
CA TRP A 148 -9.45 -20.01 2.31
C TRP A 148 -9.56 -18.52 2.02
N VAL A 149 -8.52 -17.77 2.37
CA VAL A 149 -8.48 -16.33 2.21
C VAL A 149 -7.35 -15.95 1.27
N LEU A 150 -7.68 -15.21 0.22
CA LEU A 150 -6.68 -14.57 -0.62
C LEU A 150 -6.25 -13.26 0.03
N ILE A 151 -4.95 -13.08 0.20
CA ILE A 151 -4.36 -11.82 0.68
C ILE A 151 -3.39 -11.31 -0.39
N SER A 152 -3.70 -10.16 -0.98
CA SER A 152 -2.82 -9.50 -1.95
C SER A 152 -2.98 -7.99 -1.90
N LEU A 153 -1.88 -7.28 -1.76
CA LEU A 153 -1.83 -5.84 -1.99
C LEU A 153 -1.34 -5.49 -3.40
N ASP A 154 -0.87 -6.47 -4.16
CA ASP A 154 -0.51 -6.29 -5.56
C ASP A 154 -1.73 -6.42 -6.47
N SER A 155 -1.70 -5.66 -7.57
CA SER A 155 -2.66 -5.77 -8.66
C SER A 155 -2.74 -7.20 -9.21
N PRO A 156 -3.95 -7.72 -9.53
CA PRO A 156 -4.11 -9.02 -10.16
C PRO A 156 -3.45 -9.10 -11.55
N LEU A 157 -3.24 -7.96 -12.22
CA LEU A 157 -2.52 -7.88 -13.49
C LEU A 157 -1.00 -7.99 -13.32
N TYR A 158 -0.50 -7.80 -12.10
CA TYR A 158 0.92 -7.93 -11.76
C TYR A 158 1.21 -9.26 -11.05
N ALA A 159 0.41 -9.63 -10.06
CA ALA A 159 0.57 -10.84 -9.26
C ALA A 159 -0.14 -12.04 -9.89
N SER A 160 0.37 -12.54 -11.02
CA SER A 160 -0.25 -13.65 -11.79
C SER A 160 -0.27 -15.00 -11.06
N GLY A 161 0.43 -15.13 -9.94
CA GLY A 161 0.65 -16.40 -9.26
C GLY A 161 -0.48 -16.87 -8.35
N LEU A 162 -1.40 -15.97 -8.01
CA LEU A 162 -2.52 -16.23 -7.11
C LEU A 162 -3.81 -16.59 -7.85
N THR A 163 -3.78 -16.58 -9.18
CA THR A 163 -4.89 -16.96 -10.05
C THR A 163 -5.00 -18.49 -10.09
N PRO A 164 -6.08 -19.10 -9.57
CA PRO A 164 -6.29 -20.54 -9.63
C PRO A 164 -6.41 -21.03 -11.09
N PRO A 165 -6.36 -22.33 -11.39
CA PRO A 165 -6.83 -22.84 -12.67
C PRO A 165 -8.31 -22.46 -12.90
N GLU A 166 -8.74 -22.32 -14.15
CA GLU A 166 -10.11 -21.89 -14.51
C GLU A 166 -11.21 -22.67 -13.78
N LYS A 167 -11.05 -23.99 -13.68
CA LYS A 167 -11.94 -24.90 -12.94
C LYS A 167 -12.18 -24.47 -11.47
N PHE A 168 -11.25 -23.73 -10.89
CA PHE A 168 -11.22 -23.36 -9.48
C PHE A 168 -11.36 -21.84 -9.24
N TYR A 169 -11.61 -21.03 -10.27
CA TYR A 169 -11.74 -19.57 -10.12
C TYR A 169 -12.79 -19.19 -9.09
N ASP A 170 -14.01 -19.71 -9.23
CA ASP A 170 -15.15 -19.32 -8.40
C ASP A 170 -15.26 -20.09 -7.08
N THR A 171 -14.34 -21.03 -6.82
CA THR A 171 -14.47 -21.99 -5.71
C THR A 171 -13.26 -22.04 -4.77
N SER A 172 -12.15 -21.38 -5.12
CA SER A 172 -10.93 -21.42 -4.32
C SER A 172 -11.04 -20.61 -3.04
N PHE A 173 -11.34 -19.32 -3.15
CA PHE A 173 -11.29 -18.38 -2.03
C PHE A 173 -12.67 -18.05 -1.51
N ASN A 174 -12.84 -18.12 -0.20
CA ASN A 174 -14.05 -17.71 0.49
C ASN A 174 -14.04 -16.21 0.77
N TRP A 175 -12.86 -15.66 1.07
CA TRP A 175 -12.68 -14.24 1.36
C TRP A 175 -11.47 -13.66 0.64
N ILE A 176 -11.55 -12.37 0.35
CA ILE A 176 -10.46 -11.59 -0.24
C ILE A 176 -10.10 -10.44 0.71
N ALA A 177 -8.83 -10.36 1.08
CA ALA A 177 -8.25 -9.21 1.76
C ALA A 177 -7.29 -8.49 0.80
N SER A 178 -7.68 -7.33 0.28
CA SER A 178 -6.90 -6.62 -0.74
C SER A 178 -7.04 -5.11 -0.65
N TYR A 179 -6.29 -4.39 -1.49
CA TYR A 179 -6.40 -2.93 -1.59
C TYR A 179 -7.75 -2.44 -2.10
N LYS A 180 -8.56 -3.30 -2.74
CA LYS A 180 -9.86 -2.89 -3.28
C LYS A 180 -10.83 -2.54 -2.16
N SER A 181 -11.65 -1.51 -2.40
CA SER A 181 -12.63 -1.03 -1.42
C SER A 181 -13.85 -1.97 -1.26
N ASP A 182 -14.08 -2.87 -2.21
CA ASP A 182 -15.16 -3.86 -2.24
C ASP A 182 -14.73 -5.27 -1.79
N SER A 183 -13.48 -5.44 -1.34
CA SER A 183 -12.99 -6.71 -0.79
C SER A 183 -13.59 -7.02 0.59
N ASP A 184 -13.64 -8.30 0.98
CA ASP A 184 -14.15 -8.70 2.30
C ASP A 184 -13.41 -8.02 3.45
N VAL A 185 -12.11 -7.79 3.25
CA VAL A 185 -11.26 -6.99 4.15
C VAL A 185 -10.46 -6.00 3.32
N SER A 186 -10.91 -4.75 3.31
CA SER A 186 -10.22 -3.68 2.58
C SER A 186 -8.95 -3.23 3.29
N LEU A 187 -7.85 -3.19 2.54
CA LEU A 187 -6.50 -2.89 2.98
C LEU A 187 -5.86 -1.84 2.07
N PRO A 188 -6.37 -0.60 2.03
CA PRO A 188 -5.77 0.43 1.22
C PRO A 188 -4.35 0.72 1.71
N PHE A 189 -3.45 1.08 0.79
CA PHE A 189 -2.07 1.46 1.14
C PHE A 189 -2.02 2.70 2.04
N GLY A 190 -3.06 3.53 2.02
CA GLY A 190 -3.23 4.64 2.95
C GLY A 190 -4.62 5.26 2.85
N TYR A 191 -4.88 6.18 3.78
CA TYR A 191 -6.08 7.00 3.85
C TYR A 191 -5.74 8.33 4.51
N TYR A 192 -6.73 9.22 4.54
CA TYR A 192 -6.60 10.50 5.22
C TYR A 192 -7.84 10.80 6.07
N GLU A 193 -7.65 11.54 7.16
CA GLU A 193 -8.74 11.90 8.07
C GLU A 193 -8.60 13.34 8.59
N PRO A 194 -9.70 14.01 8.97
CA PRO A 194 -9.62 15.32 9.58
C PRO A 194 -8.83 15.26 10.89
N PHE A 195 -8.08 16.32 11.23
CA PHE A 195 -7.51 16.45 12.57
C PHE A 195 -8.64 16.50 13.60
N LEU A 196 -8.66 15.55 14.54
CA LEU A 196 -9.61 15.54 15.65
C LEU A 196 -9.14 16.43 16.81
N GLN A 197 -7.84 16.42 17.11
CA GLN A 197 -7.11 17.25 18.09
C GLN A 197 -5.68 17.51 17.57
N ASP A 198 -4.98 18.51 18.11
CA ASP A 198 -3.59 18.87 17.74
C ASP A 198 -3.37 19.09 16.23
N LYS A 199 -3.96 20.17 15.71
CA LYS A 199 -3.62 20.68 14.37
C LYS A 199 -2.10 20.85 14.29
N PRO A 200 -1.43 20.44 13.19
CA PRO A 200 0.00 20.66 13.05
C PRO A 200 0.24 22.17 13.15
N LEU A 201 1.34 22.56 13.78
CA LEU A 201 1.79 23.95 13.73
C LEU A 201 1.79 24.39 12.26
N ASP A 202 1.33 25.61 12.03
CA ASP A 202 1.32 26.15 10.67
C ASP A 202 2.77 26.10 10.15
N MET A 203 2.95 25.29 9.11
CA MET A 203 4.24 25.12 8.46
C MET A 203 4.57 26.41 7.72
N ASP A 204 5.80 26.90 7.84
CA ASP A 204 6.29 27.93 6.93
C ASP A 204 6.44 27.31 5.53
N LEU A 205 5.35 27.39 4.76
CA LEU A 205 5.27 26.88 3.39
C LEU A 205 6.33 27.52 2.50
N LYS A 206 6.74 28.77 2.79
CA LYS A 206 7.74 29.47 1.98
C LYS A 206 9.10 28.80 2.14
N SER A 207 9.59 28.61 3.37
CA SER A 207 10.86 27.91 3.60
C SER A 207 10.80 26.45 3.15
N PHE A 208 9.69 25.76 3.40
CA PHE A 208 9.48 24.38 2.95
C PHE A 208 9.62 24.25 1.43
N VAL A 209 8.96 25.12 0.66
CA VAL A 209 9.02 25.09 -0.81
C VAL A 209 10.34 25.62 -1.35
N GLN A 210 11.00 26.56 -0.67
CA GLN A 210 12.32 27.09 -1.04
C GLN A 210 13.41 26.02 -1.01
N ASN A 211 13.34 25.09 -0.05
CA ASN A 211 14.28 23.98 0.06
C ASN A 211 14.12 22.93 -1.05
N LYS A 212 12.98 22.94 -1.76
CA LYS A 212 12.73 22.06 -2.91
C LYS A 212 13.29 22.68 -4.19
N THR A 213 14.57 22.40 -4.45
CA THR A 213 15.35 22.94 -5.57
C THR A 213 15.20 22.15 -6.87
N ARG A 214 14.79 20.88 -6.80
CA ARG A 214 14.55 20.02 -7.96
C ARG A 214 13.07 19.97 -8.32
N LEU A 215 12.76 19.60 -9.55
CA LEU A 215 11.40 19.70 -10.08
C LEU A 215 10.63 18.40 -9.95
N ILE A 216 10.98 17.39 -10.75
CA ILE A 216 10.26 16.12 -10.85
C ILE A 216 11.24 14.99 -10.54
N ALA A 217 10.83 14.04 -9.71
CA ALA A 217 11.53 12.77 -9.54
C ALA A 217 10.66 11.58 -9.96
N TRP A 218 11.29 10.54 -10.47
CA TRP A 218 10.73 9.22 -10.62
C TRP A 218 11.68 8.19 -10.03
N MET A 219 11.17 7.25 -9.24
CA MET A 219 11.97 6.16 -8.70
C MET A 219 11.24 4.84 -8.95
N SER A 220 11.83 3.96 -9.75
CA SER A 220 11.26 2.64 -10.06
C SER A 220 12.34 1.57 -10.14
N SER A 221 11.97 0.35 -9.79
CA SER A 221 12.78 -0.86 -9.98
C SER A 221 12.13 -1.86 -10.93
N ASN A 222 10.95 -1.53 -11.46
CA ASN A 222 10.20 -2.32 -12.43
C ASN A 222 9.95 -1.43 -13.65
N CYS A 223 10.79 -1.52 -14.68
CA CYS A 223 10.85 -0.49 -15.71
C CYS A 223 9.73 -0.69 -16.73
N GLU A 224 9.63 -1.92 -17.24
CA GLU A 224 8.59 -2.34 -18.16
C GLU A 224 7.42 -2.95 -17.38
N THR A 225 6.21 -2.64 -17.82
CA THR A 225 4.98 -3.15 -17.20
C THR A 225 4.13 -3.82 -18.25
N LEU A 226 3.51 -4.95 -17.91
CA LEU A 226 2.82 -5.81 -18.88
C LEU A 226 1.61 -5.14 -19.56
N GLN A 227 0.98 -4.19 -18.88
CA GLN A 227 -0.32 -3.64 -19.28
C GLN A 227 -0.22 -2.27 -19.97
N TRP A 228 0.81 -1.49 -19.68
CA TRP A 228 1.00 -0.17 -20.26
C TRP A 228 2.48 0.21 -20.20
N ASP A 229 2.92 1.11 -21.09
CA ASP A 229 4.34 1.46 -21.21
C ASP A 229 4.71 2.64 -20.32
N ARG A 230 4.94 2.33 -19.03
CA ARG A 230 5.31 3.33 -18.02
C ARG A 230 6.65 4.00 -18.29
N LEU A 231 7.65 3.22 -18.69
CA LEU A 231 8.99 3.76 -18.97
C LEU A 231 8.95 4.72 -20.16
N ARG A 232 8.25 4.36 -21.23
CA ARG A 232 8.06 5.26 -22.36
C ARG A 232 7.38 6.56 -21.97
N LEU A 233 6.30 6.53 -21.19
CA LEU A 233 5.62 7.75 -20.75
C LEU A 233 6.57 8.68 -19.96
N VAL A 234 7.38 8.10 -19.08
CA VAL A 234 8.38 8.88 -18.31
C VAL A 234 9.44 9.46 -19.24
N ASN A 235 9.94 8.69 -20.22
CA ASN A 235 10.94 9.17 -21.18
C ASN A 235 10.38 10.30 -22.07
N GLU A 236 9.17 10.13 -22.62
CA GLU A 236 8.50 11.17 -23.41
C GLU A 236 8.26 12.45 -22.59
N LEU A 237 7.92 12.32 -21.30
CA LEU A 237 7.82 13.47 -20.42
C LEU A 237 9.18 14.13 -20.18
N ASN A 238 10.24 13.34 -19.96
CA ASN A 238 11.60 13.81 -19.72
C ASN A 238 12.17 14.59 -20.92
N GLU A 239 11.75 14.27 -22.14
CA GLU A 239 12.10 15.04 -23.36
C GLU A 239 11.50 16.47 -23.35
N ILE A 240 10.38 16.67 -22.66
CA ILE A 240 9.65 17.95 -22.60
C ILE A 240 10.05 18.74 -21.34
N ILE A 241 10.16 18.07 -20.21
CA ILE A 241 10.47 18.65 -18.90
C ILE A 241 11.32 17.67 -18.11
N HIS A 242 12.48 18.13 -17.65
CA HIS A 242 13.47 17.24 -17.03
C HIS A 242 12.91 16.49 -15.80
N VAL A 243 13.12 15.17 -15.80
CA VAL A 243 12.76 14.24 -14.72
C VAL A 243 14.02 13.59 -14.18
N ASP A 244 14.28 13.75 -12.88
CA ASP A 244 15.32 13.01 -12.18
C ASP A 244 14.89 11.54 -12.01
N MET A 245 15.56 10.60 -12.68
CA MET A 245 15.20 9.17 -12.68
C MET A 245 16.13 8.35 -11.76
N TYR A 246 15.54 7.59 -10.84
CA TYR A 246 16.23 6.80 -9.81
C TYR A 246 15.75 5.34 -9.76
N GLY A 247 16.49 4.50 -9.04
CA GLY A 247 16.23 3.06 -8.91
C GLY A 247 16.86 2.27 -10.05
N LYS A 248 16.37 1.04 -10.30
CA LYS A 248 16.92 0.20 -11.38
C LYS A 248 16.56 0.73 -12.77
N CYS A 249 15.58 1.63 -12.85
CA CYS A 249 15.10 2.24 -14.10
C CYS A 249 15.67 3.65 -14.33
N GLY A 250 16.63 4.07 -13.51
CA GLY A 250 17.21 5.41 -13.56
C GLY A 250 18.73 5.37 -13.49
N GLU A 251 19.33 6.53 -13.33
CA GLU A 251 20.79 6.71 -13.38
C GLU A 251 21.50 6.23 -12.12
N LYS A 252 20.78 6.19 -11.00
CA LYS A 252 21.30 5.82 -9.69
C LYS A 252 20.42 4.77 -9.06
N GLU A 253 20.98 3.61 -8.79
CA GLU A 253 20.32 2.59 -7.99
C GLU A 253 20.15 3.09 -6.54
N VAL A 254 18.93 2.92 -6.02
CA VAL A 254 18.55 3.35 -4.69
C VAL A 254 17.94 2.15 -3.99
N PRO A 255 18.42 1.78 -2.79
CA PRO A 255 17.76 0.76 -1.99
C PRO A 255 16.32 1.18 -1.69
N TRP A 256 15.35 0.43 -2.23
CA TRP A 256 13.92 0.73 -2.09
C TRP A 256 13.42 0.71 -0.63
N ASN A 257 14.22 0.13 0.28
CA ASN A 257 13.92 -0.08 1.70
C ASN A 257 14.64 0.92 2.64
N ASP A 258 15.52 1.78 2.15
CA ASP A 258 16.20 2.77 3.00
C ASP A 258 15.46 4.10 2.98
N ARG A 259 14.55 4.30 3.93
CA ARG A 259 13.73 5.53 4.03
C ARG A 259 14.58 6.78 4.19
N LYS A 260 15.72 6.72 4.89
CA LYS A 260 16.58 7.90 5.09
C LYS A 260 17.22 8.31 3.77
N VAL A 261 17.73 7.34 3.00
CA VAL A 261 18.29 7.58 1.68
C VAL A 261 17.22 8.07 0.72
N ILE A 262 16.05 7.43 0.67
CA ILE A 262 14.93 7.83 -0.20
C ILE A 262 14.46 9.24 0.14
N ASN A 263 14.25 9.57 1.42
CA ASN A 263 13.79 10.90 1.83
C ASN A 263 14.84 11.98 1.52
N SER A 264 16.13 11.68 1.75
CA SER A 264 17.23 12.60 1.40
C SER A 264 17.32 12.86 -0.11
N LEU A 265 17.09 11.82 -0.90
CA LEU A 265 17.13 11.90 -2.35
C LEU A 265 15.90 12.63 -2.92
N LEU A 266 14.70 12.21 -2.55
CA LEU A 266 13.45 12.71 -3.12
C LEU A 266 12.99 14.02 -2.47
N GLY A 267 13.31 14.28 -1.21
CA GLY A 267 12.78 15.40 -0.42
C GLY A 267 12.99 16.79 -1.02
N ASN A 268 14.04 16.96 -1.83
CA ASN A 268 14.36 18.21 -2.51
C ASN A 268 13.59 18.44 -3.81
N HIS A 269 12.72 17.50 -4.23
CA HIS A 269 11.88 17.64 -5.42
C HIS A 269 10.49 18.14 -5.05
N LYS A 270 9.83 18.82 -5.98
CA LYS A 270 8.46 19.35 -5.82
C LYS A 270 7.41 18.32 -6.19
N PHE A 271 7.62 17.62 -7.31
CA PHE A 271 6.68 16.64 -7.86
C PHE A 271 7.30 15.25 -7.89
N TYR A 272 6.48 14.23 -7.68
CA TYR A 272 6.87 12.83 -7.80
C TYR A 272 5.99 12.13 -8.85
N LEU A 273 6.58 11.36 -9.76
CA LEU A 273 5.81 10.53 -10.67
C LEU A 273 5.38 9.25 -9.94
N SER A 274 4.17 9.27 -9.35
CA SER A 274 3.53 8.13 -8.67
C SER A 274 2.82 7.22 -9.67
N PHE A 275 3.55 6.77 -10.70
CA PHE A 275 2.98 5.95 -11.77
C PHE A 275 2.90 4.47 -11.37
N GLU A 276 1.70 3.90 -11.40
CA GLU A 276 1.46 2.53 -10.98
C GLU A 276 1.94 1.49 -11.99
N ASN A 277 2.26 0.30 -11.52
CA ASN A 277 2.63 -0.82 -12.39
C ASN A 277 1.43 -1.47 -13.09
N SER A 278 0.21 -1.10 -12.71
CA SER A 278 -1.04 -1.56 -13.33
C SER A 278 -2.10 -0.49 -13.17
N CYS A 279 -2.89 -0.26 -14.21
CA CYS A 279 -4.09 0.57 -14.11
C CYS A 279 -5.23 -0.31 -13.62
N CYS A 280 -5.50 -0.25 -12.31
CA CYS A 280 -6.55 -1.04 -11.67
C CYS A 280 -7.39 -0.18 -10.75
N ASP A 281 -8.66 -0.53 -10.64
CA ASP A 281 -9.60 0.12 -9.75
C ASP A 281 -9.12 0.12 -8.30
N ASP A 282 -9.18 1.27 -7.65
CA ASP A 282 -8.78 1.53 -6.26
C ASP A 282 -7.27 1.32 -5.97
N TYR A 283 -6.45 1.01 -6.99
CA TYR A 283 -5.02 0.73 -6.82
C TYR A 283 -4.21 2.02 -6.71
N ILE A 284 -4.15 2.56 -5.50
CA ILE A 284 -3.37 3.75 -5.12
C ILE A 284 -2.30 3.32 -4.12
N SER A 285 -1.10 3.03 -4.61
CA SER A 285 -0.07 2.29 -3.86
C SER A 285 0.79 3.16 -2.93
N GLU A 286 1.83 2.56 -2.34
CA GLU A 286 2.84 3.25 -1.54
C GLU A 286 3.52 4.40 -2.29
N LYS A 287 3.56 4.38 -3.64
CA LYS A 287 4.16 5.44 -4.45
C LYS A 287 3.44 6.76 -4.28
N PHE A 288 2.12 6.72 -4.18
CA PHE A 288 1.28 7.89 -3.97
C PHE A 288 1.45 8.42 -2.53
N TRP A 289 1.24 7.55 -1.55
CA TRP A 289 1.25 7.94 -0.14
C TRP A 289 2.64 8.39 0.35
N ARG A 290 3.71 7.75 -0.15
CA ARG A 290 5.09 8.16 0.16
C ARG A 290 5.41 9.54 -0.39
N ALA A 291 4.92 9.89 -1.58
CA ALA A 291 5.13 11.23 -2.14
C ALA A 291 4.55 12.29 -1.22
N LEU A 292 3.32 12.07 -0.74
CA LEU A 292 2.66 12.97 0.20
C LEU A 292 3.39 13.04 1.55
N ASP A 293 3.86 11.91 2.10
CA ASP A 293 4.63 11.88 3.36
C ASP A 293 5.95 12.67 3.28
N ILE A 294 6.64 12.60 2.14
CA ILE A 294 7.86 13.37 1.87
C ILE A 294 7.52 14.85 1.53
N GLY A 295 6.23 15.19 1.47
CA GLY A 295 5.70 16.51 1.16
C GLY A 295 5.96 16.91 -0.29
N MET A 296 5.85 15.97 -1.21
CA MET A 296 5.86 16.19 -2.66
C MET A 296 4.44 16.10 -3.20
N VAL A 297 4.19 16.72 -4.35
CA VAL A 297 2.91 16.58 -5.06
C VAL A 297 2.99 15.38 -6.03
N PRO A 298 2.23 14.30 -5.80
CA PRO A 298 2.17 13.17 -6.73
C PRO A 298 1.51 13.56 -8.06
N ILE A 299 2.18 13.22 -9.17
CA ILE A 299 1.62 13.15 -10.52
C ILE A 299 1.31 11.68 -10.79
N VAL A 300 0.06 11.35 -11.11
CA VAL A 300 -0.45 9.98 -11.04
C VAL A 300 -0.93 9.44 -12.38
N VAL A 301 -0.69 8.13 -12.55
CA VAL A 301 -1.29 7.23 -13.57
C VAL A 301 -1.52 5.90 -12.86
N GLY A 302 -2.72 5.35 -12.92
CA GLY A 302 -3.08 4.12 -12.21
C GLY A 302 -4.59 3.90 -12.17
N ALA A 303 -5.19 4.02 -10.99
CA ALA A 303 -6.65 4.10 -10.85
C ALA A 303 -7.23 5.32 -11.59
N SER A 304 -8.54 5.31 -11.82
CA SER A 304 -9.23 6.43 -12.50
C SER A 304 -9.16 7.75 -11.71
N LEU A 305 -9.34 8.88 -12.41
CA LEU A 305 -9.45 10.19 -11.77
C LEU A 305 -10.56 10.23 -10.70
N GLU A 306 -11.70 9.56 -10.94
CA GLU A 306 -12.78 9.46 -9.97
C GLU A 306 -12.33 8.76 -8.68
N GLN A 307 -11.60 7.65 -8.80
CA GLN A 307 -11.10 6.91 -7.64
C GLN A 307 -10.02 7.68 -6.88
N TYR A 308 -9.08 8.33 -7.57
CA TYR A 308 -8.15 9.23 -6.90
C TYR A 308 -8.91 10.35 -6.18
N THR A 309 -9.92 10.96 -6.80
CA THR A 309 -10.74 12.00 -6.16
C THR A 309 -11.50 11.49 -4.94
N LYS A 310 -11.94 10.23 -4.96
CA LYS A 310 -12.64 9.58 -3.85
C LYS A 310 -11.73 9.28 -2.67
N PHE A 311 -10.51 8.79 -2.91
CA PHE A 311 -9.64 8.22 -1.87
C PHE A 311 -8.44 9.09 -1.48
N ALA A 312 -7.99 9.99 -2.34
CA ALA A 312 -6.89 10.90 -2.05
C ALA A 312 -7.37 12.16 -1.32
N PRO A 313 -6.48 12.82 -0.55
CA PRO A 313 -6.79 14.15 -0.02
C PRO A 313 -7.14 15.13 -1.14
N PRO A 314 -8.18 15.98 -0.97
CA PRO A 314 -8.60 16.91 -2.03
C PRO A 314 -7.47 17.89 -2.41
N GLY A 315 -7.24 18.05 -3.71
CA GLY A 315 -6.22 18.95 -4.24
C GLY A 315 -4.77 18.51 -3.99
N SER A 316 -4.54 17.25 -3.61
CA SER A 316 -3.20 16.76 -3.27
C SER A 316 -2.45 16.09 -4.42
N PHE A 317 -3.00 16.03 -5.64
CA PHE A 317 -2.42 15.29 -6.75
C PHE A 317 -2.73 15.93 -8.09
N ILE A 318 -1.96 15.54 -9.11
CA ILE A 318 -2.18 15.91 -10.51
C ILE A 318 -2.38 14.62 -11.29
N HIS A 319 -3.55 14.44 -11.90
CA HIS A 319 -3.81 13.25 -12.72
C HIS A 319 -3.45 13.53 -14.18
N VAL A 320 -2.66 12.65 -14.81
CA VAL A 320 -2.18 12.89 -16.18
C VAL A 320 -3.35 13.02 -17.18
N GLU A 321 -4.43 12.27 -16.99
CA GLU A 321 -5.63 12.34 -17.85
C GLU A 321 -6.39 13.67 -17.80
N GLN A 322 -6.07 14.57 -16.87
CA GLN A 322 -6.66 15.92 -16.85
C GLN A 322 -6.10 16.82 -17.96
N PHE A 323 -5.06 16.36 -18.68
CA PHE A 323 -4.38 17.13 -19.70
C PHE A 323 -4.51 16.46 -21.07
N PRO A 324 -4.76 17.24 -22.14
CA PRO A 324 -4.87 16.69 -23.48
C PRO A 324 -3.53 16.21 -24.06
N SER A 325 -2.41 16.55 -23.44
CA SER A 325 -1.06 16.13 -23.86
C SER A 325 -0.03 16.28 -22.73
N LEU A 326 1.11 15.60 -22.87
CA LEU A 326 2.26 15.78 -21.98
C LEU A 326 2.79 17.23 -22.01
N ALA A 327 2.72 17.91 -23.15
CA ALA A 327 3.10 19.32 -23.24
C ALA A 327 2.19 20.20 -22.38
N ALA A 328 0.86 19.96 -22.39
CA ALA A 328 -0.08 20.68 -21.54
C ALA A 328 0.16 20.40 -20.05
N LEU A 329 0.45 19.14 -19.69
CA LEU A 329 0.87 18.76 -18.33
C LEU A 329 2.15 19.51 -17.92
N SER A 330 3.19 19.54 -18.76
CA SER A 330 4.46 20.24 -18.49
C SER A 330 4.29 21.75 -18.32
N VAL A 331 3.38 22.37 -19.08
CA VAL A 331 3.00 23.77 -18.90
C VAL A 331 2.33 23.99 -17.54
N HIS A 332 1.38 23.14 -17.16
CA HIS A 332 0.72 23.22 -15.85
C HIS A 332 1.71 23.07 -14.68
N ILE A 333 2.63 22.10 -14.76
CA ILE A 333 3.69 21.89 -13.78
C ILE A 333 4.55 23.16 -13.66
N THR A 334 4.98 23.73 -14.79
CA THR A 334 5.81 24.94 -14.82
C THR A 334 5.09 26.17 -14.27
N ILE A 335 3.83 26.38 -14.62
CA ILE A 335 3.03 27.52 -14.14
C ILE A 335 2.78 27.41 -12.63
N SER A 336 2.53 26.21 -12.10
CA SER A 336 2.34 25.98 -10.67
C SER A 336 3.54 26.45 -9.82
N LEU A 337 4.75 26.43 -10.39
CA LEU A 337 5.94 27.03 -9.77
C LEU A 337 5.88 28.56 -9.69
N GLN A 338 5.30 29.20 -10.71
CA GLN A 338 5.25 30.65 -10.82
C GLN A 338 4.19 31.25 -9.90
N THR A 339 3.04 30.60 -9.72
CA THR A 339 1.99 31.08 -8.79
C THR A 339 2.52 31.10 -7.35
N THR A 340 3.37 30.12 -7.00
CA THR A 340 4.06 30.10 -5.70
C THR A 340 5.07 31.24 -5.55
N ARG A 341 5.71 31.66 -6.65
CA ARG A 341 6.61 32.84 -6.70
C ARG A 341 5.88 34.17 -6.81
N ARG A 342 4.65 34.21 -7.34
CA ARG A 342 3.87 35.46 -7.48
C ARG A 342 3.06 35.81 -6.23
N ASN A 343 2.76 34.85 -5.37
CA ASN A 343 2.16 35.16 -4.07
C ASN A 343 3.12 35.84 -3.07
N THR A 344 4.35 36.20 -3.50
CA THR A 344 5.25 37.11 -2.78
C THR A 344 5.23 38.56 -3.29
N TRP A 345 4.26 38.95 -4.13
CA TRP A 345 4.06 40.36 -4.50
C TRP A 345 3.22 41.11 -3.44
N ASN A 346 3.89 42.01 -2.72
CA ASN A 346 3.41 43.20 -2.03
C ASN A 346 2.03 43.16 -1.34
N ILE A 347 2.03 42.93 -0.02
CA ILE A 347 1.01 43.47 0.92
C ILE A 347 1.29 44.98 1.15
N ALA A 348 1.60 45.72 0.08
CA ALA A 348 1.89 47.16 0.17
C ALA A 348 1.03 48.00 -0.77
N ASP A 349 0.37 47.43 -1.77
CA ASP A 349 -0.55 48.19 -2.62
C ASP A 349 -1.88 47.46 -2.76
N GLY A 350 -2.93 48.08 -2.21
CA GLY A 350 -4.29 47.59 -2.29
C GLY A 350 -4.76 47.47 -3.74
N GLY A 351 -5.08 46.26 -4.17
CA GLY A 351 -5.57 45.99 -5.52
C GLY A 351 -6.40 44.72 -5.58
N LYS A 352 -7.66 44.90 -5.97
CA LYS A 352 -8.78 43.94 -6.09
C LYS A 352 -8.40 42.51 -6.53
N ARG A 353 -9.07 41.53 -5.90
CA ARG A 353 -9.28 40.18 -6.45
C ARG A 353 -10.10 40.28 -7.74
N GLU A 354 -9.58 39.74 -8.82
CA GLU A 354 -10.41 39.17 -9.89
C GLU A 354 -10.23 37.65 -9.85
N GLU A 355 -11.36 36.96 -9.75
CA GLU A 355 -11.47 35.50 -9.76
C GLU A 355 -11.24 34.95 -11.16
N LEU A 356 -10.40 33.91 -11.26
CA LEU A 356 -10.48 32.88 -12.31
C LEU A 356 -10.15 31.52 -11.69
#